data_AF-Q8I5R5-F1
#
_entry.id   AF-Q8I5R5-F1
#
_cell.length_a   1.000
_cell.length_b   1.000
_cell.length_c   1.000
_cell.angle_alpha   90.00
_cell.angle_beta   90.00
_cell.angle_gamma   90.00
#
_symmetry.space_group_name_H-M   'P 1'
#
loop_
_entity.id
_entity.type
_entity.pdbx_description
1 polymer ?
#
loop_
_entity_poly.entity_id
_entity_poly.type
_entity_poly.pdbx_seq_one_letter_code
_entity_poly.pdbx_strand_id
1 'polypeptide(L)'
;MFRKFKYVKNAWIGLGRTAKVVYGCFFFNIILLMGISTKRYLANKKAIDFYSNKIILSNNENDDWSCYNSAKQYRYECADLNEEQINHFEICEKLHIQLEKCRNKLYEYIKEDTPAMKNIPYIINKPTWMKEPLWFENIKKMKSNK
;
A
#
# COMPACT_ATOMS: atom_id res chain seq x y z
N MET A 1 26.05 10.80 -29.12
CA MET A 1 25.08 9.78 -29.58
C MET A 1 25.45 9.15 -30.93
N PHE A 2 25.80 9.95 -31.95
CA PHE A 2 26.12 9.47 -33.32
C PHE A 2 27.24 8.42 -33.43
N ARG A 3 28.32 8.50 -32.63
CA ARG A 3 29.41 7.51 -32.67
C ARG A 3 28.91 6.10 -32.35
N LYS A 4 28.10 5.93 -31.30
CA LYS A 4 27.55 4.62 -30.90
C LYS A 4 26.69 4.01 -32.01
N PHE A 5 25.87 4.82 -32.68
CA PHE A 5 25.04 4.37 -33.79
C PHE A 5 25.89 3.89 -34.99
N LYS A 6 26.99 4.60 -35.30
CA LYS A 6 27.92 4.19 -36.37
C LYS A 6 28.58 2.85 -36.07
N TYR A 7 29.00 2.60 -34.83
CA TYR A 7 29.58 1.31 -34.43
C TYR A 7 28.57 0.16 -34.57
N VAL A 8 27.33 0.34 -34.11
CA VAL A 8 26.28 -0.68 -34.23
C VAL A 8 25.97 -0.97 -35.70
N LYS A 9 25.88 0.07 -36.54
CA LYS A 9 25.65 -0.09 -37.98
C LYS A 9 26.77 -0.89 -38.65
N ASN A 10 28.03 -0.59 -38.34
CA ASN A 10 29.18 -1.30 -38.89
C ASN A 10 29.24 -2.76 -38.40
N ALA A 11 28.95 -3.01 -37.11
CA ALA A 11 28.88 -4.36 -36.55
C ALA A 11 27.76 -5.18 -37.22
N TRP A 12 26.61 -4.56 -37.50
CA TRP A 12 25.51 -5.22 -38.22
C TRP A 12 25.90 -5.58 -39.65
N ILE A 13 26.59 -4.69 -40.38
CA ILE A 13 27.04 -4.96 -41.75
C ILE A 13 27.98 -6.17 -41.77
N GLY A 14 28.93 -6.25 -40.83
CA GLY A 14 29.92 -7.33 -40.72
C GLY A 14 29.35 -8.68 -40.26
N LEU A 15 28.12 -8.74 -39.78
CA LEU A 15 27.49 -9.99 -39.36
C LEU A 15 27.13 -10.89 -40.56
N GLY A 16 27.36 -12.20 -40.43
CA GLY A 16 26.93 -13.20 -41.40
C GLY A 16 25.41 -13.23 -41.60
N ARG A 17 24.94 -13.69 -42.76
CA ARG A 17 23.51 -13.71 -43.13
C ARG A 17 22.65 -14.50 -42.14
N THR A 18 23.13 -15.65 -41.66
CA THR A 18 22.44 -16.49 -40.66
C THR A 18 22.31 -15.77 -39.32
N ALA A 19 23.39 -15.15 -38.84
CA ALA A 19 23.39 -14.39 -37.59
C ALA A 19 22.41 -13.21 -37.64
N LYS A 20 22.33 -12.48 -38.76
CA LYS A 20 21.35 -11.38 -38.94
C LYS A 20 19.91 -11.85 -38.74
N VAL A 21 19.56 -13.03 -39.26
CA VAL A 21 18.22 -13.61 -39.10
C VAL A 21 17.97 -13.98 -37.64
N VAL A 22 18.92 -14.68 -36.99
CA VAL A 22 18.77 -15.10 -35.58
C VAL A 22 18.63 -13.89 -34.65
N TYR A 23 19.52 -12.90 -34.75
CA TYR A 23 19.44 -11.69 -33.93
C TYR A 23 18.22 -10.83 -34.27
N GLY A 24 17.82 -10.77 -35.53
CA GLY A 24 16.60 -10.09 -35.95
C GLY A 24 15.36 -10.70 -35.31
N CYS A 25 15.23 -12.03 -35.35
CA CYS A 25 14.14 -12.75 -34.69
C CYS A 25 14.17 -12.56 -33.17
N PHE A 26 15.35 -12.67 -32.53
CA PHE A 26 15.48 -12.46 -31.10
C PHE A 26 15.05 -11.05 -30.69
N PHE A 27 15.57 -10.02 -31.37
CA PHE A 27 15.23 -8.63 -31.09
C PHE A 27 13.76 -8.32 -31.33
N PHE A 28 13.17 -8.89 -32.39
CA PHE A 28 11.74 -8.76 -32.66
C PHE A 28 10.90 -9.38 -31.53
N ASN A 29 11.26 -10.57 -31.03
CA ASN A 29 10.59 -11.18 -29.89
C ASN A 29 10.70 -10.31 -28.62
N ILE A 30 11.87 -9.74 -28.34
CA ILE A 30 12.05 -8.82 -27.22
C ILE A 30 11.16 -7.57 -27.37
N ILE A 31 11.11 -6.96 -28.55
CA ILE A 31 10.23 -5.81 -28.80
C ILE A 31 8.76 -6.18 -28.59
N LEU A 32 8.32 -7.33 -29.10
CA LEU A 32 6.94 -7.78 -28.91
C LEU A 32 6.62 -8.01 -27.43
N LEU A 33 7.50 -8.67 -26.68
CA LEU A 33 7.33 -8.89 -25.24
C LEU A 33 7.27 -7.57 -24.47
N MET A 34 8.16 -6.63 -24.78
CA MET A 34 8.15 -5.28 -24.21
C MET A 34 6.87 -4.52 -24.56
N GLY A 35 6.36 -4.66 -25.79
CA GLY A 35 5.11 -4.05 -26.22
C GLY A 35 3.89 -4.60 -25.45
N ILE A 36 3.83 -5.93 -25.27
CA ILE A 36 2.74 -6.59 -24.52
C ILE A 36 2.79 -6.21 -23.04
N SER A 37 3.98 -6.25 -22.41
CA SER A 37 4.15 -5.90 -21.00
C SER A 37 3.81 -4.43 -20.74
N THR A 38 4.27 -3.52 -21.61
CA THR A 38 3.96 -2.09 -21.50
C THR A 38 2.46 -1.83 -21.66
N LYS A 39 1.79 -2.48 -22.63
CA LYS A 39 0.33 -2.36 -22.79
C LYS A 39 -0.42 -2.88 -21.56
N ARG A 40 -0.02 -4.02 -20.99
CA ARG A 40 -0.61 -4.56 -19.76
C ARG A 40 -0.39 -3.64 -18.57
N TYR A 41 0.83 -3.09 -18.42
CA TYR A 41 1.15 -2.14 -17.37
C TYR A 41 0.29 -0.88 -17.46
N LEU A 42 0.16 -0.29 -18.66
CA LEU A 42 -0.69 0.88 -18.87
C LEU A 42 -2.17 0.58 -18.65
N ALA A 43 -2.66 -0.58 -19.08
CA ALA A 43 -4.04 -1.01 -18.85
C ALA A 43 -4.33 -1.21 -17.35
N ASN A 44 -3.42 -1.85 -16.61
CA ASN A 44 -3.54 -2.04 -15.17
C ASN A 44 -3.48 -0.70 -14.43
N LYS A 45 -2.56 0.19 -14.81
CA LYS A 45 -2.49 1.54 -14.23
C LYS A 45 -3.81 2.29 -14.45
N LYS A 46 -4.35 2.27 -15.68
CA LYS A 46 -5.63 2.90 -16.00
C LYS A 46 -6.80 2.29 -15.21
N ALA A 47 -6.78 0.97 -14.99
CA ALA A 47 -7.80 0.30 -14.17
C ALA A 47 -7.69 0.74 -12.70
N ILE A 48 -6.48 0.74 -12.12
CA ILE A 48 -6.23 1.21 -10.75
C ILE A 48 -6.70 2.67 -10.60
N ASP A 49 -6.28 3.55 -11.51
CA ASP A 49 -6.67 4.96 -11.52
C ASP A 49 -8.20 5.13 -11.64
N PHE A 50 -8.87 4.28 -12.42
CA PHE A 50 -10.33 4.30 -12.52
C PHE A 50 -11.01 3.85 -11.22
N TYR A 51 -10.53 2.77 -10.59
CA TYR A 51 -11.09 2.29 -9.34
C TYR A 51 -10.81 3.23 -8.16
N SER A 52 -9.60 3.79 -8.06
CA SER A 52 -9.24 4.75 -7.00
C SER A 52 -10.07 6.03 -7.11
N ASN A 53 -10.20 6.61 -8.32
CA ASN A 53 -11.06 7.77 -8.55
C ASN A 53 -12.54 7.45 -8.26
N LYS A 54 -13.04 6.26 -8.65
CA LYS A 54 -14.41 5.86 -8.35
C LYS A 54 -14.66 5.68 -6.85
N ILE A 55 -13.69 5.17 -6.10
CA ILE A 55 -13.77 5.08 -4.63
C ILE A 55 -13.81 6.49 -4.03
N ILE A 56 -12.94 7.40 -4.48
CA ILE A 56 -12.94 8.80 -4.02
C ILE A 56 -14.26 9.50 -4.33
N LEU A 57 -14.81 9.31 -5.54
CA LEU A 57 -16.10 9.89 -5.94
C LEU A 57 -17.27 9.27 -5.14
N SER A 58 -17.27 7.95 -4.97
CA SER A 58 -18.29 7.25 -4.17
C SER A 58 -18.26 7.68 -2.70
N ASN A 59 -17.09 8.04 -2.17
CA ASN A 59 -16.97 8.59 -0.82
C ASN A 59 -17.71 9.92 -0.67
N ASN A 60 -17.87 10.70 -1.74
CA ASN A 60 -18.65 11.95 -1.72
C ASN A 60 -20.17 11.71 -1.91
N GLU A 61 -20.58 10.57 -2.50
CA GLU A 61 -22.01 10.27 -2.75
C GLU A 61 -22.72 9.63 -1.56
N ASN A 62 -22.01 8.89 -0.70
CA ASN A 62 -22.61 8.21 0.44
C ASN A 62 -21.71 8.30 1.68
N ASP A 63 -21.92 9.35 2.47
CA ASP A 63 -21.14 9.67 3.68
C ASP A 63 -21.03 8.49 4.67
N ASP A 64 -22.05 7.63 4.72
CA ASP A 64 -22.13 6.48 5.63
C ASP A 64 -20.99 5.47 5.43
N TRP A 65 -20.49 5.32 4.20
CA TRP A 65 -19.44 4.35 3.85
C TRP A 65 -18.06 4.95 3.71
N SER A 66 -17.93 6.28 3.82
CA SER A 66 -16.67 7.01 3.63
C SER A 66 -15.56 6.48 4.54
N CYS A 67 -15.86 6.22 5.81
CA CYS A 67 -14.91 5.69 6.79
C CYS A 67 -14.46 4.25 6.49
N TYR A 68 -15.41 3.39 6.08
CA TYR A 68 -15.09 2.02 5.67
C TYR A 68 -14.19 2.01 4.42
N ASN A 69 -14.53 2.82 3.42
CA ASN A 69 -13.77 2.90 2.17
C ASN A 69 -12.37 3.49 2.39
N SER A 70 -12.24 4.53 3.21
CA SER A 70 -10.94 5.12 3.56
C SER A 70 -10.06 4.11 4.30
N ALA A 71 -10.63 3.35 5.25
CA ALA A 71 -9.91 2.29 5.97
C ALA A 71 -9.49 1.15 5.04
N LYS A 72 -10.37 0.77 4.11
CA LYS A 72 -10.08 -0.24 3.09
C LYS A 72 -8.92 0.21 2.20
N GLN A 73 -8.96 1.43 1.68
CA GLN A 73 -7.89 1.98 0.84
C GLN A 73 -6.56 2.06 1.59
N TYR A 74 -6.57 2.56 2.83
CA TYR A 74 -5.37 2.61 3.68
C TYR A 74 -4.75 1.22 3.89
N ARG A 75 -5.59 0.19 4.11
CA ARG A 75 -5.16 -1.21 4.20
C ARG A 75 -4.49 -1.72 2.93
N TYR A 76 -4.97 -1.35 1.76
CA TYR A 76 -4.41 -1.80 0.48
C TYR A 76 -3.16 -1.04 0.06
N GLU A 77 -3.08 0.26 0.37
CA GLU A 77 -2.06 1.14 -0.19
C GLU A 77 -0.98 1.53 0.83
N CYS A 78 -1.28 1.52 2.13
CA CYS A 78 -0.43 2.15 3.15
C CYS A 78 -0.04 1.24 4.33
N ALA A 79 -0.76 0.15 4.61
CA ALA A 79 -0.56 -0.65 5.83
C ALA A 79 0.81 -1.36 5.91
N ASP A 80 1.40 -1.68 4.75
CA ASP A 80 2.70 -2.37 4.66
C ASP A 80 3.87 -1.40 4.43
N LEU A 81 3.62 -0.09 4.45
CA LEU A 81 4.64 0.94 4.23
C LEU A 81 5.30 1.34 5.55
N ASN A 82 6.61 1.54 5.52
CA ASN A 82 7.34 2.15 6.64
C ASN A 82 7.03 3.65 6.74
N GLU A 83 7.27 4.27 7.90
CA GLU A 83 6.98 5.71 8.15
C GLU A 83 7.60 6.63 7.08
N GLU A 84 8.83 6.36 6.62
CA GLU A 84 9.48 7.13 5.55
C GLU A 84 8.74 7.03 4.21
N GLN A 85 8.17 5.86 3.91
CA GLN A 85 7.41 5.61 2.67
C GLN A 85 6.01 6.22 2.74
N ILE A 86 5.39 6.21 3.92
CA ILE A 86 4.08 6.86 4.15
C ILE A 86 4.16 8.35 3.79
N ASN A 87 5.21 9.04 4.25
CA ASN A 87 5.45 10.45 3.95
C ASN A 87 5.70 10.74 2.45
N HIS A 88 6.09 9.73 1.68
CA HIS A 88 6.30 9.88 0.24
C HIS A 88 4.99 9.88 -0.55
N PHE A 89 3.95 9.20 -0.05
CA PHE A 89 2.66 9.11 -0.73
C PHE A 89 1.65 10.04 -0.09
N GLU A 90 1.39 11.18 -0.75
CA GLU A 90 0.36 12.17 -0.38
C GLU A 90 -1.02 11.53 -0.10
N ILE A 91 -1.32 10.41 -0.76
CA ILE A 91 -2.56 9.63 -0.56
C ILE A 91 -2.62 9.04 0.86
N CYS A 92 -1.50 8.52 1.39
CA CYS A 92 -1.47 7.90 2.71
C CYS A 92 -1.66 8.93 3.83
N GLU A 93 -1.08 10.13 3.70
CA GLU A 93 -1.31 11.23 4.64
C GLU A 93 -2.78 11.68 4.62
N LYS A 94 -3.36 11.84 3.43
CA LYS A 94 -4.79 12.18 3.29
C LYS A 94 -5.70 11.12 3.92
N LEU A 95 -5.42 9.84 3.67
CA LEU A 95 -6.18 8.73 4.27
C LEU A 95 -6.00 8.70 5.79
N HIS A 96 -4.81 8.99 6.31
CA HIS A 96 -4.56 9.07 7.74
C HIS A 96 -5.44 10.15 8.39
N ILE A 97 -5.45 11.36 7.83
CA ILE A 97 -6.30 12.47 8.30
C ILE A 97 -7.79 12.10 8.24
N GLN A 98 -8.24 11.44 7.17
CA GLN A 98 -9.62 10.97 7.06
C GLN A 98 -9.96 9.92 8.13
N LEU A 99 -9.05 8.98 8.39
CA LEU A 99 -9.23 7.97 9.43
C LEU A 99 -9.25 8.57 10.84
N GLU A 100 -8.44 9.59 11.11
CA GLU A 100 -8.52 10.32 12.37
C GLU A 100 -9.87 11.02 12.55
N LYS A 101 -10.39 11.65 11.49
CA LYS A 101 -11.75 12.24 11.51
C LYS A 101 -12.81 11.17 11.78
N CYS A 102 -12.71 10.01 11.13
CA CYS A 102 -13.61 8.88 11.36
C CYS A 102 -13.56 8.36 12.80
N ARG A 103 -12.36 8.23 13.38
CA ARG A 103 -12.16 7.86 14.77
C ARG A 103 -12.81 8.87 15.71
N ASN A 104 -12.60 10.16 15.46
CA ASN A 104 -13.15 11.23 16.30
C ASN A 104 -14.68 11.27 16.23
N LYS A 105 -15.26 11.09 15.04
CA LYS A 105 -16.72 10.99 14.85
C LYS A 105 -17.30 9.76 15.55
N LEU A 106 -16.57 8.64 15.59
CA LEU A 106 -17.01 7.45 16.32
C LEU A 106 -17.15 7.70 17.83
N TYR A 107 -16.28 8.53 18.42
CA TYR A 107 -16.40 8.92 19.82
C TYR A 107 -17.65 9.75 20.14
N GLU A 108 -18.33 10.34 19.15
CA GLU A 108 -19.64 10.97 19.37
C GLU A 108 -20.73 9.93 19.70
N TYR A 109 -20.58 8.69 19.22
CA TYR A 109 -21.53 7.60 19.42
C TYR A 109 -21.15 6.67 20.58
N ILE A 110 -19.85 6.56 20.88
CA ILE A 110 -19.34 5.76 21.99
C ILE A 110 -19.43 6.63 23.25
N LYS A 111 -20.28 6.24 24.21
CA LYS A 111 -20.23 6.84 25.56
C LYS A 111 -18.80 6.70 26.09
N GLU A 112 -18.19 7.81 26.54
CA GLU A 112 -16.83 7.81 27.11
C GLU A 112 -16.61 6.69 28.13
N ASP A 113 -17.67 6.34 28.88
CA ASP A 113 -17.65 5.37 29.95
C ASP A 113 -18.02 3.95 29.49
N THR A 114 -17.28 3.37 28.53
CA THR A 114 -17.34 1.92 28.33
C THR A 114 -16.42 1.22 29.34
N PRO A 115 -16.86 0.13 30.02
CA PRO A 115 -16.00 -0.62 30.93
C PRO A 115 -14.68 -1.09 30.28
N ALA A 116 -14.68 -1.31 28.95
CA ALA A 116 -13.51 -1.70 28.18
C ALA A 116 -12.45 -0.58 28.02
N MET A 117 -12.86 0.69 28.14
CA MET A 117 -11.95 1.85 28.08
C MET A 117 -11.41 2.28 29.45
N LYS A 118 -12.00 1.77 30.55
CA LYS A 118 -11.49 2.01 31.91
C LYS A 118 -10.12 1.36 32.09
N ASN A 119 -9.31 1.92 32.99
CA ASN A 119 -8.10 1.24 33.44
C ASN A 119 -8.45 -0.20 33.86
N ILE A 120 -7.62 -1.15 33.43
CA ILE A 120 -7.84 -2.57 33.74
C ILE A 120 -7.89 -2.69 35.27
N PRO A 121 -9.03 -3.14 35.85
CA PRO A 121 -9.18 -3.16 37.29
C PRO A 121 -8.14 -4.09 37.91
N TYR A 122 -7.64 -3.72 39.08
CA TYR A 122 -6.81 -4.60 39.89
C TYR A 122 -7.67 -5.78 40.37
N ILE A 123 -7.32 -7.00 39.95
CA ILE A 123 -8.05 -8.22 40.33
C ILE A 123 -7.57 -8.62 41.73
N ILE A 124 -8.37 -8.30 42.76
CA ILE A 124 -8.04 -8.59 44.17
C ILE A 124 -7.96 -10.10 44.43
N ASN A 125 -8.83 -10.90 43.81
CA ASN A 125 -8.92 -12.35 44.00
C ASN A 125 -8.43 -13.12 42.78
N LYS A 126 -7.23 -12.81 42.28
CA LYS A 126 -6.69 -13.50 41.10
C LYS A 126 -6.41 -14.97 41.41
N PRO A 127 -7.00 -15.94 40.68
CA PRO A 127 -6.69 -17.35 40.89
C PRO A 127 -5.23 -17.67 40.53
N THR A 128 -4.60 -18.57 41.28
CA THR A 128 -3.20 -18.96 41.06
C THR A 128 -2.94 -19.65 39.72
N TRP A 129 -3.96 -20.25 39.11
CA TRP A 129 -3.88 -20.87 37.78
C TRP A 129 -3.95 -19.86 36.62
N MET A 130 -4.32 -18.61 36.88
CA MET A 130 -4.46 -17.58 35.85
C MET A 130 -3.11 -16.90 35.57
N LYS A 131 -2.45 -17.31 34.48
CA LYS A 131 -1.24 -16.64 33.95
C LYS A 131 -1.62 -15.38 33.17
N GLU A 132 -0.86 -14.30 33.33
CA GLU A 132 -1.08 -13.10 32.51
C GLU A 132 -0.60 -13.37 31.08
N PRO A 133 -1.32 -12.89 30.06
CA PRO A 133 -0.81 -12.95 28.72
C PRO A 133 0.39 -12.01 28.56
N LEU A 134 1.36 -12.38 27.72
CA LEU A 134 2.61 -11.62 27.53
C LEU A 134 2.38 -10.14 27.18
N TRP A 135 1.32 -9.84 26.41
CA TRP A 135 0.98 -8.46 26.05
C TRP A 135 0.61 -7.61 27.27
N PHE A 136 -0.01 -8.20 28.29
CA PHE A 136 -0.42 -7.48 29.50
C PHE A 136 0.78 -7.18 30.41
N GLU A 137 1.74 -8.10 30.50
CA GLU A 137 3.02 -7.86 31.17
C GLU A 137 3.80 -6.73 30.49
N ASN A 138 3.80 -6.69 29.15
CA ASN A 138 4.46 -5.64 28.38
C ASN A 138 3.84 -4.25 28.65
N ILE A 139 2.50 -4.16 28.69
CA ILE A 139 1.80 -2.91 29.02
C ILE A 139 2.13 -2.45 30.46
N LYS A 140 2.18 -3.38 31.43
CA LYS A 140 2.58 -3.06 32.80
C LYS A 140 4.01 -2.52 32.88
N LYS A 141 4.96 -3.15 32.17
CA LYS A 141 6.36 -2.68 32.10
C LYS A 141 6.44 -1.28 31.47
N MET A 142 5.71 -1.03 30.39
CA MET A 142 5.63 0.31 29.77
C MET A 142 5.08 1.38 30.71
N LYS A 143 4.07 1.05 31.53
CA LYS A 143 3.53 1.97 32.54
C LYS A 143 4.44 2.17 33.74
N SER A 144 5.28 1.19 34.11
CA SER A 144 6.22 1.31 35.24
C SER A 144 7.50 2.06 34.88
N ASN A 145 7.89 2.09 33.60
CA ASN A 145 9.07 2.81 33.12
C ASN A 145 8.77 4.28 32.77
N LYS A 146 7.56 4.76 33.06
CA LYS A 146 7.13 6.14 32.85
C LYS A 146 6.72 6.75 34.19
#